data_AF-A0A0G0FFG6-F1
#
_entry.id   AF-A0A0G0FFG6-F1
#
_cell.length_a   1.000
_cell.length_b   1.000
_cell.length_c   1.000
_cell.angle_alpha   90.00
_cell.angle_beta   90.00
_cell.angle_gamma   90.00
#
_symmetry.space_group_name_H-M   'P 1'
#
loop_
_entity.id
_entity.type
_entity.pdbx_description
1 polymer ?
#
loop_
_entity_poly.entity_id
_entity_poly.type
_entity_poly.pdbx_seq_one_letter_code
_entity_poly.pdbx_strand_id
1 'polypeptide(L)'
;MQDIHYGGGGANLSLEESVKTKKRYELFNTSYIQKIFNDVMNLSVISFEKPKSWGLPHVIYIVKFRSHRDLVLRANLGPDNPETALVVEKLITEKVAMAGIKANEIIHVNISRKKYPFDFQIQEKFEGLDPEIEFHGTQKDYDKISFQLGQMIAKMSSITFNGFGRFDEKLAGTKKNNYDYIITELDDQLKNIVDNHHLSFEQSDKIIKIFEESKDLINVKTGSLVHYDLADHNLRYNPVTFDLEVIFDWESAVSSDPFLDIGSCPTWKTLHEREEKLLEGYSSLKTLPDNYREKINIYRLRTMLWKLVHNIKFNILTPARFEKFKEALVPFHV
;
A
#
# COMPACT_ATOMS: atom_id res chain seq x y z
N MET A 1 14.89 -8.31 10.95
CA MET A 1 13.50 -8.40 10.48
C MET A 1 13.53 -9.28 9.25
N GLN A 2 12.68 -10.30 9.14
CA GLN A 2 12.56 -11.05 7.89
C GLN A 2 12.07 -10.07 6.82
N ASP A 3 12.76 -10.03 5.69
CA ASP A 3 12.37 -9.15 4.60
C ASP A 3 11.18 -9.77 3.88
N ILE A 4 10.11 -8.99 3.74
CA ILE A 4 8.85 -9.42 3.12
C ILE A 4 8.62 -8.60 1.86
N HIS A 5 8.00 -9.20 0.86
CA HIS A 5 7.75 -8.52 -0.39
C HIS A 5 6.62 -7.50 -0.29
N TYR A 6 5.52 -7.86 0.39
CA TYR A 6 4.35 -7.00 0.60
C TYR A 6 3.96 -6.97 2.09
N GLY A 7 3.85 -5.77 2.66
CA GLY A 7 3.55 -5.57 4.09
C GLY A 7 2.08 -5.27 4.40
N GLY A 8 1.30 -4.84 3.42
CA GLY A 8 -0.04 -4.30 3.66
C GLY A 8 -1.08 -5.33 4.08
N GLY A 9 -2.12 -4.86 4.77
CA GLY A 9 -3.37 -5.61 5.01
C GLY A 9 -3.22 -6.90 5.83
N GLY A 10 -2.08 -7.09 6.51
CA GLY A 10 -1.80 -8.24 7.37
C GLY A 10 -1.44 -9.53 6.63
N ALA A 11 -1.00 -9.48 5.37
CA ALA A 11 -0.62 -10.67 4.59
C ALA A 11 0.52 -11.51 5.21
N ASN A 12 1.33 -10.87 6.03
CA ASN A 12 2.44 -11.45 6.79
C ASN A 12 2.04 -11.94 8.19
N LEU A 13 0.80 -11.68 8.65
CA LEU A 13 0.34 -12.12 9.97
C LEU A 13 0.08 -13.62 9.97
N SER A 14 0.40 -14.26 11.08
CA SER A 14 -0.08 -15.61 11.40
C SER A 14 -1.61 -15.62 11.55
N LEU A 15 -2.20 -16.82 11.54
CA LEU A 15 -3.64 -17.00 11.77
C LEU A 15 -4.06 -16.45 13.16
N GLU A 16 -3.23 -16.66 14.18
CA GLU A 16 -3.47 -16.17 15.54
C GLU A 16 -3.46 -14.63 15.59
N GLU A 17 -2.45 -14.00 14.99
CA GLU A 17 -2.36 -12.54 14.88
C GLU A 17 -3.53 -11.95 14.07
N SER A 18 -3.98 -12.65 13.03
CA SER A 18 -5.15 -12.27 12.24
C SER A 18 -6.44 -12.29 13.07
N VAL A 19 -6.61 -13.27 13.97
CA VAL A 19 -7.75 -13.33 14.90
C VAL A 19 -7.71 -12.19 15.90
N LYS A 20 -6.53 -11.89 16.48
CA LYS A 20 -6.35 -10.76 17.41
C LYS A 20 -6.70 -9.42 16.73
N THR A 21 -6.25 -9.25 15.49
CA THR A 21 -6.50 -8.05 14.67
C THR A 21 -8.00 -7.83 14.41
N LYS A 22 -8.79 -8.89 14.25
CA LYS A 22 -10.25 -8.78 14.12
C LYS A 22 -10.92 -8.25 15.40
N LYS A 23 -10.38 -8.58 16.58
CA LYS A 23 -10.87 -8.14 17.90
C LYS A 23 -10.28 -6.82 18.38
N ARG A 24 -9.45 -6.14 17.57
CA ARG A 24 -8.70 -4.94 17.98
C ARG A 24 -9.54 -3.84 18.66
N TYR A 25 -10.77 -3.59 18.19
CA TYR A 25 -11.64 -2.57 18.79
C TYR A 25 -12.25 -2.99 20.13
N GLU A 26 -12.37 -4.29 20.39
CA GLU A 26 -12.80 -4.82 21.70
C GLU A 26 -11.65 -4.75 22.70
N LEU A 27 -10.42 -4.96 22.22
CA LEU A 27 -9.20 -4.94 23.01
C LEU A 27 -8.69 -3.51 23.30
N PHE A 28 -9.08 -2.53 22.48
CA PHE A 28 -8.64 -1.14 22.63
C PHE A 28 -9.37 -0.44 23.78
N ASN A 29 -8.61 -0.05 24.81
CA ASN A 29 -9.16 0.81 25.87
C ASN A 29 -9.23 2.26 25.39
N THR A 30 -10.44 2.72 25.04
CA THR A 30 -10.69 4.07 24.53
C THR A 30 -10.39 5.18 25.53
N SER A 31 -10.24 4.89 26.83
CA SER A 31 -9.80 5.89 27.82
C SER A 31 -8.38 6.43 27.56
N TYR A 32 -7.58 5.72 26.73
CA TYR A 32 -6.29 6.22 26.31
C TYR A 32 -6.37 7.37 25.32
N ILE A 33 -7.45 7.51 24.54
CA ILE A 33 -7.57 8.56 23.52
C ILE A 33 -7.41 9.94 24.17
N GLN A 34 -8.18 10.23 25.22
CA GLN A 34 -8.11 11.52 25.90
C GLN A 34 -6.73 11.77 26.52
N LYS A 35 -6.11 10.73 27.11
CA LYS A 35 -4.77 10.82 27.71
C LYS A 35 -3.72 11.13 26.65
N ILE A 36 -3.72 10.41 25.53
CA ILE A 36 -2.77 10.60 24.42
C ILE A 36 -2.79 12.03 23.91
N PHE A 37 -3.97 12.57 23.59
CA PHE A 37 -4.06 13.93 23.03
C PHE A 37 -3.71 15.02 24.04
N ASN A 38 -4.01 14.81 25.33
CA ASN A 38 -3.54 15.72 26.38
C ASN A 38 -2.01 15.64 26.50
N ASP A 39 -1.46 14.44 26.62
CA ASP A 39 -0.04 14.22 26.86
C ASP A 39 0.86 14.67 25.69
N VAL A 40 0.41 14.49 24.45
CA VAL A 40 1.22 14.78 23.24
C VAL A 40 1.01 16.20 22.73
N MET A 41 -0.22 16.71 22.80
CA MET A 41 -0.61 17.97 22.13
C MET A 41 -1.26 18.99 23.07
N ASN A 42 -1.42 18.66 24.36
CA ASN A 42 -2.17 19.49 25.33
C ASN A 42 -3.60 19.82 24.85
N LEU A 43 -4.24 18.86 24.16
CA LEU A 43 -5.60 19.02 23.64
C LEU A 43 -6.63 18.26 24.48
N SER A 44 -7.77 18.91 24.71
CA SER A 44 -8.92 18.30 25.39
C SER A 44 -9.92 17.72 24.39
N VAL A 45 -10.03 16.40 24.37
CA VAL A 45 -10.98 15.66 23.52
C VAL A 45 -12.42 15.87 24.00
N ILE A 46 -13.33 16.24 23.10
CA ILE A 46 -14.78 16.29 23.38
C ILE A 46 -15.40 14.91 23.18
N SER A 47 -15.11 14.31 22.04
CA SER A 47 -15.70 13.06 21.58
C SER A 47 -14.81 12.43 20.53
N PHE A 48 -15.07 11.18 20.23
CA PHE A 48 -14.41 10.45 19.15
C PHE A 48 -15.37 9.42 18.58
N GLU A 49 -15.17 9.08 17.31
CA GLU A 49 -15.99 8.09 16.61
C GLU A 49 -15.12 7.18 15.75
N LYS A 50 -15.59 5.95 15.55
CA LYS A 50 -14.98 5.04 14.58
C LYS A 50 -15.35 5.54 13.19
N PRO A 51 -14.42 5.55 12.24
CA PRO A 51 -14.76 5.91 10.88
C PRO A 51 -15.61 4.81 10.23
N LYS A 52 -16.38 5.17 9.20
CA LYS A 52 -17.32 4.25 8.54
C LYS A 52 -16.64 3.21 7.65
N SER A 53 -15.46 3.51 7.08
CA SER A 53 -14.74 2.60 6.18
C SER A 53 -13.22 2.74 6.26
N TRP A 54 -12.57 1.88 7.05
CA TRP A 54 -11.10 1.79 7.09
C TRP A 54 -10.65 0.34 7.29
N GLY A 55 -9.46 0.04 6.75
CA GLY A 55 -8.89 -1.30 6.69
C GLY A 55 -8.54 -1.94 8.04
N LEU A 56 -8.15 -3.21 7.94
CA LEU A 56 -7.33 -3.91 8.94
C LEU A 56 -5.86 -3.45 8.71
N PRO A 57 -4.93 -3.44 9.69
CA PRO A 57 -4.99 -4.03 11.03
C PRO A 57 -5.14 -3.03 12.19
N HIS A 58 -5.15 -1.72 11.93
CA HIS A 58 -5.10 -0.70 12.97
C HIS A 58 -6.46 -0.34 13.56
N VAL A 59 -6.47 0.09 14.82
CA VAL A 59 -7.59 0.78 15.45
C VAL A 59 -7.55 2.23 14.99
N ILE A 60 -8.68 2.75 14.50
CA ILE A 60 -8.75 4.12 13.98
C ILE A 60 -9.92 4.87 14.62
N TYR A 61 -9.64 6.09 15.08
CA TYR A 61 -10.65 6.99 15.62
C TYR A 61 -10.49 8.39 15.03
N ILE A 62 -11.61 8.99 14.63
CA ILE A 62 -11.71 10.43 14.37
C ILE A 62 -11.98 11.08 15.72
N VAL A 63 -11.13 12.02 16.12
CA VAL A 63 -11.12 12.65 17.45
C VAL A 63 -11.48 14.13 17.30
N LYS A 64 -12.49 14.58 18.06
CA LYS A 64 -13.10 15.90 17.95
C LYS A 64 -12.70 16.79 19.11
N PHE A 65 -12.44 18.06 18.82
CA PHE A 65 -11.97 19.07 19.77
C PHE A 65 -12.81 20.35 19.70
N ARG A 66 -12.81 21.19 20.75
CA ARG A 66 -13.50 22.50 20.71
C ARG A 66 -12.64 23.57 20.05
N SER A 67 -11.33 23.49 20.31
CA SER A 67 -10.35 24.53 20.00
C SER A 67 -9.38 24.13 18.89
N HIS A 68 -9.64 23.02 18.20
CA HIS A 68 -8.76 22.46 17.17
C HIS A 68 -9.58 21.74 16.11
N ARG A 69 -9.03 21.60 14.90
CA ARG A 69 -9.59 20.71 13.86
C ARG A 69 -9.60 19.26 14.34
N ASP A 70 -10.50 18.47 13.78
CA ASP A 70 -10.55 17.03 14.01
C ASP A 70 -9.23 16.37 13.62
N LEU A 71 -8.79 15.39 14.41
CA LEU A 71 -7.57 14.61 14.16
C LEU A 71 -7.90 13.12 14.09
N VAL A 72 -6.98 12.33 13.55
CA VAL A 72 -7.10 10.87 13.49
C VAL A 72 -6.10 10.22 14.42
N LEU A 73 -6.55 9.31 15.26
CA LEU A 73 -5.70 8.38 16.00
C LEU A 73 -5.68 7.04 15.25
N ARG A 74 -4.50 6.58 14.84
CA ARG A 74 -4.25 5.23 14.33
C ARG A 74 -3.39 4.49 15.34
N ALA A 75 -3.84 3.35 15.85
CA ALA A 75 -3.11 2.56 16.87
C ALA A 75 -2.96 1.11 16.44
N ASN A 76 -1.75 0.56 16.60
CA ASN A 76 -1.44 -0.85 16.38
C ASN A 76 -1.39 -1.61 17.71
N LEU A 77 -2.32 -2.55 17.88
CA LEU A 77 -2.33 -3.47 19.03
C LEU A 77 -1.64 -4.81 18.75
N GLY A 78 -0.83 -4.84 17.69
CA GLY A 78 -0.20 -6.02 17.09
C GLY A 78 0.75 -6.79 18.02
N PRO A 79 1.77 -7.48 17.47
CA PRO A 79 2.68 -8.29 18.26
C PRO A 79 3.52 -7.43 19.22
N ASP A 80 4.25 -8.05 20.14
CA ASP A 80 5.03 -7.37 21.18
C ASP A 80 6.15 -6.46 20.62
N ASN A 81 6.58 -6.71 19.39
CA ASN A 81 7.58 -5.90 18.71
C ASN A 81 6.97 -4.58 18.20
N PRO A 82 7.67 -3.44 18.38
CA PRO A 82 7.29 -2.16 17.80
C PRO A 82 7.11 -2.21 16.27
N GLU A 83 6.06 -1.57 15.77
CA GLU A 83 5.79 -1.43 14.34
C GLU A 83 6.58 -0.25 13.75
N THR A 84 7.82 -0.52 13.35
CA THR A 84 8.70 0.47 12.73
C THR A 84 8.13 1.07 11.44
N ALA A 85 7.21 0.37 10.77
CA ALA A 85 6.51 0.86 9.59
C ALA A 85 5.75 2.18 9.85
N LEU A 86 5.24 2.42 11.07
CA LEU A 86 4.59 3.69 11.42
C LEU A 86 5.57 4.87 11.42
N VAL A 87 6.84 4.64 11.77
CA VAL A 87 7.88 5.68 11.73
C VAL A 87 8.28 5.94 10.28
N VAL A 88 8.49 4.88 9.52
CA VAL A 88 8.80 4.95 8.08
C VAL A 88 7.71 5.69 7.32
N GLU A 89 6.43 5.39 7.57
CA GLU A 89 5.28 6.05 6.94
C GLU A 89 5.34 7.57 7.11
N LYS A 90 5.63 8.05 8.33
CA LYS A 90 5.79 9.48 8.61
C LYS A 90 6.93 10.10 7.78
N LEU A 91 8.08 9.46 7.73
CA LEU A 91 9.23 9.98 6.97
C LEU A 91 8.93 10.02 5.46
N ILE A 92 8.17 9.04 4.95
CA ILE A 92 7.73 9.00 3.56
C ILE A 92 6.77 10.14 3.27
N THR A 93 5.74 10.35 4.10
CA THR A 93 4.75 11.41 3.85
C THR A 93 5.40 12.81 3.90
N GLU A 94 6.39 13.02 4.76
CA GLU A 94 7.21 14.25 4.75
C GLU A 94 7.96 14.44 3.42
N LYS A 95 8.59 13.39 2.87
CA LYS A 95 9.27 13.45 1.57
C LYS A 95 8.32 13.69 0.41
N VAL A 96 7.16 13.04 0.43
CA VAL A 96 6.10 13.18 -0.57
C VAL A 96 5.54 14.60 -0.56
N ALA A 97 5.29 15.16 0.63
CA ALA A 97 4.84 16.55 0.79
C ALA A 97 5.87 17.56 0.26
N MET A 98 7.17 17.34 0.52
CA MET A 98 8.25 18.17 -0.05
C MET A 98 8.30 18.13 -1.58
N ALA A 99 7.84 17.05 -2.20
CA ALA A 99 7.73 16.92 -3.65
C ALA A 99 6.43 17.53 -4.23
N GLY A 100 5.61 18.19 -3.40
CA GLY A 100 4.36 18.82 -3.82
C GLY A 100 3.25 17.80 -4.15
N ILE A 101 3.37 16.58 -3.64
CA ILE A 101 2.34 15.54 -3.75
C ILE A 101 1.51 15.58 -2.47
N LYS A 102 0.18 15.60 -2.60
CA LYS A 102 -0.73 15.61 -1.45
C LYS A 102 -0.80 14.20 -0.83
N ALA A 103 -0.40 14.09 0.44
CA ALA A 103 -0.45 12.87 1.23
C ALA A 103 -1.05 13.14 2.62
N ASN A 104 -1.31 12.09 3.40
CA ASN A 104 -1.70 12.23 4.80
C ASN A 104 -0.56 12.88 5.62
N GLU A 105 -0.91 13.80 6.52
CA GLU A 105 0.05 14.42 7.43
C GLU A 105 0.08 13.66 8.76
N ILE A 106 1.23 13.08 9.08
CA ILE A 106 1.44 12.34 10.33
C ILE A 106 2.17 13.25 11.32
N ILE A 107 1.40 13.81 12.26
CA ILE A 107 1.87 14.79 13.24
C ILE A 107 2.82 14.14 14.25
N HIS A 108 2.42 12.97 14.78
CA HIS A 108 3.14 12.28 15.84
C HIS A 108 3.15 10.78 15.60
N VAL A 109 4.25 10.12 15.96
CA VAL A 109 4.41 8.66 15.99
C VAL A 109 5.05 8.29 17.32
N ASN A 110 4.53 7.27 17.99
CA ASN A 110 5.16 6.69 19.16
C ASN A 110 5.09 5.17 19.11
N ILE A 111 6.27 4.54 18.99
CA ILE A 111 6.43 3.09 18.99
C ILE A 111 7.21 2.59 20.23
N SER A 112 7.43 3.47 21.23
CA SER A 112 8.28 3.16 22.37
C SER A 112 7.65 2.20 23.36
N ARG A 113 6.31 2.13 23.34
CA ARG A 113 5.46 1.36 24.27
C ARG A 113 5.73 1.59 25.77
N LYS A 114 6.41 2.69 26.14
CA LYS A 114 6.79 2.98 27.54
C LYS A 114 5.61 3.46 28.38
N LYS A 115 4.74 4.31 27.80
CA LYS A 115 3.59 4.92 28.50
C LYS A 115 2.25 4.28 28.13
N TYR A 116 2.12 3.84 26.89
CA TYR A 116 0.95 3.12 26.40
C TYR A 116 1.41 1.77 25.83
N PRO A 117 0.66 0.68 26.02
CA PRO A 117 1.12 -0.67 25.68
C PRO A 117 0.96 -1.00 24.19
N PHE A 118 1.02 0.00 23.31
CA PHE A 118 0.80 -0.14 21.88
C PHE A 118 1.48 1.00 21.11
N ASP A 119 1.62 0.80 19.81
CA ASP A 119 2.17 1.82 18.91
C ASP A 119 1.04 2.69 18.38
N PHE A 120 1.29 3.98 18.16
CA PHE A 120 0.27 4.86 17.59
C PHE A 120 0.84 6.00 16.77
N GLN A 121 -0.02 6.53 15.92
CA GLN A 121 0.14 7.77 15.18
C GLN A 121 -1.02 8.72 15.49
N ILE A 122 -0.71 10.02 15.51
CA ILE A 122 -1.69 11.10 15.40
C ILE A 122 -1.51 11.69 14.01
N GLN A 123 -2.59 11.76 13.25
CA GLN A 123 -2.60 12.27 11.89
C GLN A 123 -3.62 13.39 11.74
N GLU A 124 -3.41 14.24 10.74
CA GLU A 124 -4.44 15.16 10.30
C GLU A 124 -5.60 14.42 9.66
N LYS A 125 -6.81 14.91 9.92
CA LYS A 125 -7.99 14.45 9.17
C LYS A 125 -7.98 15.11 7.81
N PHE A 126 -7.95 14.28 6.76
CA PHE A 126 -8.12 14.75 5.40
C PHE A 126 -9.57 14.65 4.93
N GLU A 127 -9.93 15.53 4.00
CA GLU A 127 -11.26 15.62 3.40
C GLU A 127 -11.33 14.83 2.08
N GLY A 128 -12.52 14.75 1.51
CA GLY A 128 -12.80 14.04 0.26
C GLY A 128 -13.46 12.68 0.46
N LEU A 129 -13.92 12.09 -0.65
CA LEU A 129 -14.66 10.83 -0.65
C LEU A 129 -13.78 9.66 -1.07
N ASP A 130 -14.18 8.46 -0.65
CA ASP A 130 -13.55 7.19 -1.01
C ASP A 130 -14.12 6.71 -2.36
N PRO A 131 -13.33 6.65 -3.45
CA PRO A 131 -13.83 6.22 -4.74
C PRO A 131 -14.26 4.74 -4.80
N GLU A 132 -13.82 3.89 -3.87
CA GLU A 132 -14.23 2.48 -3.83
C GLU A 132 -15.66 2.29 -3.32
N ILE A 133 -16.12 3.20 -2.45
CA ILE A 133 -17.37 3.07 -1.69
C ILE A 133 -18.38 4.15 -2.08
N GLU A 134 -17.89 5.37 -2.35
CA GLU A 134 -18.71 6.55 -2.52
C GLU A 134 -18.23 7.38 -3.73
N PHE A 135 -18.38 6.80 -4.92
CA PHE A 135 -18.12 7.50 -6.18
C PHE A 135 -19.41 7.97 -6.85
N HIS A 136 -19.52 9.28 -7.08
CA HIS A 136 -20.71 9.94 -7.62
C HIS A 136 -20.55 10.46 -9.07
N GLY A 137 -19.43 10.13 -9.73
CA GLY A 137 -19.09 10.63 -11.06
C GLY A 137 -19.44 9.69 -12.22
N THR A 138 -19.09 10.11 -13.42
CA THR A 138 -19.11 9.28 -14.63
C THR A 138 -17.77 8.54 -14.81
N GLN A 139 -17.71 7.62 -15.77
CA GLN A 139 -16.44 7.00 -16.17
C GLN A 139 -15.39 8.05 -16.57
N LYS A 140 -15.78 9.14 -17.25
CA LYS A 140 -14.86 10.22 -17.63
C LYS A 140 -14.24 10.91 -16.41
N ASP A 141 -15.01 11.04 -15.34
CA ASP A 141 -14.54 11.64 -14.08
C ASP A 141 -13.59 10.69 -13.36
N TYR A 142 -13.84 9.39 -13.42
CA TYR A 142 -12.94 8.38 -12.88
C TYR A 142 -11.65 8.25 -13.70
N ASP A 143 -11.73 8.37 -15.03
CA ASP A 143 -10.59 8.46 -15.93
C ASP A 143 -9.69 9.65 -15.57
N LYS A 144 -10.29 10.78 -15.13
CA LYS A 144 -9.56 11.94 -14.64
C LYS A 144 -8.78 11.61 -13.35
N ILE A 145 -9.36 10.85 -12.42
CA ILE A 145 -8.66 10.39 -11.21
C ILE A 145 -7.52 9.45 -11.60
N SER A 146 -7.76 8.50 -12.51
CA SER A 146 -6.76 7.55 -13.00
C SER A 146 -5.59 8.25 -13.69
N PHE A 147 -5.86 9.27 -14.51
CA PHE A 147 -4.85 10.11 -15.12
C PHE A 147 -4.01 10.88 -14.09
N GLN A 148 -4.66 11.49 -13.09
CA GLN A 148 -3.95 12.18 -12.01
C GLN A 148 -3.08 11.22 -11.19
N LEU A 149 -3.55 9.99 -10.95
CA LEU A 149 -2.80 8.97 -10.26
C LEU A 149 -1.53 8.58 -11.04
N GLY A 150 -1.61 8.49 -12.37
CA GLY A 150 -0.45 8.31 -13.25
C GLY A 150 0.57 9.44 -13.12
N GLN A 151 0.09 10.70 -13.08
CA GLN A 151 0.95 11.86 -12.81
C GLN A 151 1.60 11.81 -11.43
N MET A 152 0.90 11.31 -10.41
CA MET A 152 1.48 11.15 -9.07
C MET A 152 2.58 10.08 -9.07
N ILE A 153 2.39 8.95 -9.74
CA ILE A 153 3.45 7.93 -9.90
C ILE A 153 4.68 8.53 -10.59
N ALA A 154 4.49 9.34 -11.65
CA ALA A 154 5.59 10.03 -12.31
C ALA A 154 6.32 11.03 -11.38
N LYS A 155 5.60 11.74 -10.50
CA LYS A 155 6.22 12.62 -9.50
C LYS A 155 6.96 11.83 -8.42
N MET A 156 6.34 10.78 -7.87
CA MET A 156 6.96 9.87 -6.89
C MET A 156 8.25 9.24 -7.42
N SER A 157 8.29 8.90 -8.72
CA SER A 157 9.48 8.35 -9.39
C SER A 157 10.72 9.25 -9.32
N SER A 158 10.53 10.54 -9.02
CA SER A 158 11.64 11.51 -8.88
C SER A 158 12.20 11.55 -7.46
N ILE A 159 11.52 10.93 -6.48
CA ILE A 159 12.00 10.77 -5.10
C ILE A 159 12.83 9.48 -5.06
N THR A 160 14.14 9.61 -4.91
CA THR A 160 15.09 8.47 -5.00
C THR A 160 15.71 8.15 -3.64
N PHE A 161 16.12 6.90 -3.47
CA PHE A 161 16.70 6.41 -2.23
C PHE A 161 17.92 5.52 -2.49
N ASN A 162 18.70 5.30 -1.44
CA ASN A 162 19.76 4.29 -1.45
C ASN A 162 19.15 2.91 -1.23
N GLY A 163 19.60 1.92 -2.00
CA GLY A 163 19.08 0.55 -1.92
C GLY A 163 17.71 0.38 -2.57
N PHE A 164 17.12 -0.80 -2.40
CA PHE A 164 15.85 -1.22 -2.98
C PHE A 164 14.98 -1.96 -1.96
N GLY A 165 13.69 -2.13 -2.25
CA GLY A 165 12.74 -2.86 -1.43
C GLY A 165 12.21 -2.05 -0.24
N ARG A 166 11.89 -2.76 0.84
CA ARG A 166 11.32 -2.17 2.06
C ARG A 166 12.27 -1.14 2.64
N PHE A 167 11.72 -0.09 3.25
CA PHE A 167 12.52 0.92 3.91
C PHE A 167 12.90 0.51 5.34
N ASP A 168 14.14 0.79 5.72
CA ASP A 168 14.53 0.86 7.13
C ASP A 168 14.09 2.19 7.77
N GLU A 169 14.35 2.36 9.06
CA GLU A 169 14.00 3.56 9.83
C GLU A 169 14.71 4.84 9.34
N LYS A 170 15.69 4.72 8.42
CA LYS A 170 16.43 5.84 7.82
C LYS A 170 16.02 6.09 6.36
N LEU A 171 14.97 5.43 5.88
CA LEU A 171 14.52 5.45 4.48
C LEU A 171 15.58 4.95 3.48
N ALA A 172 16.41 3.99 3.88
CA ALA A 172 17.20 3.20 2.93
C ALA A 172 16.47 1.88 2.62
N GLY A 173 16.52 1.46 1.36
CA GLY A 173 16.01 0.15 0.94
C GLY A 173 16.85 -0.99 1.54
N THR A 174 16.18 -2.05 2.00
CA THR A 174 16.79 -3.23 2.65
C THR A 174 17.57 -4.13 1.69
N LYS A 175 17.38 -4.00 0.37
CA LYS A 175 18.06 -4.77 -0.68
C LYS A 175 19.10 -3.95 -1.42
N LYS A 176 20.08 -4.65 -1.98
CA LYS A 176 21.16 -4.05 -2.78
C LYS A 176 20.75 -3.71 -4.21
N ASN A 177 19.84 -4.49 -4.79
CA ASN A 177 19.38 -4.33 -6.16
C ASN A 177 17.87 -4.62 -6.24
N ASN A 178 17.24 -4.15 -7.32
CA ASN A 178 15.78 -4.26 -7.46
C ASN A 178 15.35 -5.71 -7.66
N TYR A 179 16.11 -6.49 -8.43
CA TYR A 179 15.79 -7.88 -8.70
C TYR A 179 15.61 -8.71 -7.41
N ASP A 180 16.57 -8.61 -6.48
CA ASP A 180 16.53 -9.32 -5.19
C ASP A 180 15.27 -8.96 -4.37
N TYR A 181 14.79 -7.72 -4.47
CA TYR A 181 13.53 -7.32 -3.85
C TYR A 181 12.32 -7.95 -4.56
N ILE A 182 12.30 -7.90 -5.89
CA ILE A 182 11.19 -8.44 -6.67
C ILE A 182 11.01 -9.94 -6.43
N ILE A 183 12.10 -10.72 -6.38
CA ILE A 183 12.01 -12.17 -6.13
C ILE A 183 11.91 -12.55 -4.65
N THR A 184 11.86 -11.58 -3.73
CA THR A 184 11.67 -11.86 -2.30
C THR A 184 10.38 -12.67 -2.10
N GLU A 185 10.48 -13.78 -1.34
CA GLU A 185 9.41 -14.76 -1.07
C GLU A 185 8.81 -15.47 -2.31
N LEU A 186 9.40 -15.35 -3.51
CA LEU A 186 8.82 -15.91 -4.73
C LEU A 186 8.63 -17.43 -4.63
N ASP A 187 9.67 -18.17 -4.24
CA ASP A 187 9.65 -19.63 -4.17
C ASP A 187 8.62 -20.14 -3.16
N ASP A 188 8.59 -19.54 -1.97
CA ASP A 188 7.63 -19.90 -0.91
C ASP A 188 6.18 -19.61 -1.35
N GLN A 189 5.96 -18.51 -2.06
CA GLN A 189 4.65 -18.15 -2.57
C GLN A 189 4.20 -19.10 -3.68
N LEU A 190 5.07 -19.45 -4.62
CA LEU A 190 4.78 -20.41 -5.68
C LEU A 190 4.50 -21.79 -5.10
N LYS A 191 5.31 -22.25 -4.14
CA LYS A 191 5.06 -23.50 -3.42
C LYS A 191 3.67 -23.50 -2.78
N ASN A 192 3.27 -22.42 -2.12
CA ASN A 192 1.94 -22.31 -1.52
C ASN A 192 0.82 -22.42 -2.57
N ILE A 193 0.99 -21.79 -3.73
CA ILE A 193 0.00 -21.84 -4.81
C ILE A 193 -0.12 -23.26 -5.41
N VAL A 194 1.00 -23.96 -5.57
CA VAL A 194 1.04 -25.37 -6.04
C VAL A 194 0.42 -26.31 -5.02
N ASP A 195 0.77 -26.18 -3.74
CA ASP A 195 0.22 -26.99 -2.65
C ASP A 195 -1.32 -26.84 -2.54
N ASN A 196 -1.86 -25.70 -2.98
CA ASN A 196 -3.30 -25.43 -3.03
C ASN A 196 -3.93 -25.70 -4.41
N HIS A 197 -3.21 -26.39 -5.31
CA HIS A 197 -3.69 -26.83 -6.62
C HIS A 197 -4.14 -25.71 -7.58
N HIS A 198 -3.60 -24.50 -7.40
CA HIS A 198 -3.89 -23.36 -8.27
C HIS A 198 -2.88 -23.21 -9.42
N LEU A 199 -1.73 -23.90 -9.32
CA LEU A 199 -0.74 -24.07 -10.37
C LEU A 199 -0.22 -25.51 -10.35
N SER A 200 0.26 -25.99 -11.50
CA SER A 200 1.11 -27.18 -11.54
C SER A 200 2.57 -26.85 -11.18
N PHE A 201 3.36 -27.87 -10.86
CA PHE A 201 4.81 -27.73 -10.68
C PHE A 201 5.49 -27.16 -11.93
N GLU A 202 5.09 -27.62 -13.12
CA GLU A 202 5.63 -27.13 -14.40
C GLU A 202 5.34 -25.65 -14.63
N GLN A 203 4.13 -25.19 -14.29
CA GLN A 203 3.78 -23.77 -14.37
C GLN A 203 4.59 -22.93 -13.38
N SER A 204 4.81 -23.44 -12.16
CA SER A 204 5.68 -22.79 -11.17
C SER A 204 7.11 -22.65 -11.68
N ASP A 205 7.71 -23.72 -12.21
CA ASP A 205 9.06 -23.69 -12.78
C ASP A 205 9.17 -22.68 -13.94
N LYS A 206 8.13 -22.60 -14.77
CA LYS A 206 8.06 -21.63 -15.86
C LYS A 206 8.03 -20.20 -15.33
N ILE A 207 7.29 -19.92 -14.26
CA ILE A 207 7.24 -18.60 -13.62
C ILE A 207 8.61 -18.22 -13.05
N ILE A 208 9.32 -19.13 -12.40
CA ILE A 208 10.69 -18.88 -11.90
C ILE A 208 11.60 -18.44 -13.05
N LYS A 209 11.60 -19.21 -14.15
CA LYS A 209 12.39 -18.87 -15.36
C LYS A 209 12.03 -17.50 -15.94
N ILE A 210 10.74 -17.15 -15.97
CA ILE A 210 10.29 -15.82 -16.43
C ILE A 210 10.95 -14.70 -15.61
N PHE A 211 11.03 -14.82 -14.29
CA PHE A 211 11.70 -13.82 -13.46
C PHE A 211 13.22 -13.81 -13.70
N GLU A 212 13.87 -14.99 -13.78
CA GLU A 212 15.29 -15.10 -14.09
C GLU A 212 15.67 -14.44 -15.43
N GLU A 213 14.92 -14.75 -16.50
CA GLU A 213 15.12 -14.18 -17.84
C GLU A 213 14.80 -12.68 -17.90
N SER A 214 13.88 -12.21 -17.04
CA SER A 214 13.52 -10.79 -16.94
C SER A 214 14.44 -9.98 -16.03
N LYS A 215 15.52 -10.55 -15.51
CA LYS A 215 16.41 -9.88 -14.55
C LYS A 215 16.89 -8.52 -15.04
N ASP A 216 17.42 -8.44 -16.26
CA ASP A 216 17.94 -7.17 -16.80
C ASP A 216 16.83 -6.14 -17.06
N LEU A 217 15.62 -6.61 -17.35
CA LEU A 217 14.44 -5.77 -17.56
C LEU A 217 14.02 -5.05 -16.26
N ILE A 218 14.01 -5.78 -15.14
CA ILE A 218 13.50 -5.27 -13.85
C ILE A 218 14.59 -4.79 -12.89
N ASN A 219 15.86 -5.07 -13.16
CA ASN A 219 16.97 -4.64 -12.30
C ASN A 219 17.42 -3.20 -12.61
N VAL A 220 16.56 -2.23 -12.29
CA VAL A 220 16.84 -0.80 -12.50
C VAL A 220 18.00 -0.31 -11.65
N LYS A 221 18.68 0.74 -12.11
CA LYS A 221 19.89 1.28 -11.46
C LYS A 221 19.59 2.10 -10.20
N THR A 222 18.44 2.74 -10.14
CA THR A 222 18.06 3.64 -9.05
C THR A 222 16.66 3.31 -8.58
N GLY A 223 16.51 3.06 -7.27
CA GLY A 223 15.22 2.87 -6.64
C GLY A 223 14.53 4.22 -6.42
N SER A 224 13.24 4.27 -6.75
CA SER A 224 12.38 5.43 -6.55
C SER A 224 11.23 5.10 -5.61
N LEU A 225 10.55 6.11 -5.07
CA LEU A 225 9.37 5.88 -4.25
C LEU A 225 8.28 5.19 -5.06
N VAL A 226 7.86 4.03 -4.57
CA VAL A 226 6.70 3.27 -5.04
C VAL A 226 5.77 3.10 -3.85
N HIS A 227 4.49 3.45 -3.99
CA HIS A 227 3.52 3.29 -2.91
C HIS A 227 3.15 1.82 -2.69
N TYR A 228 3.04 1.08 -3.79
CA TYR A 228 2.75 -0.35 -3.90
C TYR A 228 1.37 -0.81 -3.40
N ASP A 229 0.48 0.13 -3.06
CA ASP A 229 -0.89 -0.14 -2.60
C ASP A 229 -1.86 0.97 -3.04
N LEU A 230 -1.76 1.38 -4.30
CA LEU A 230 -2.63 2.40 -4.90
C LEU A 230 -4.02 1.84 -5.25
N ALA A 231 -4.70 1.27 -4.26
CA ALA A 231 -6.08 0.86 -4.32
C ALA A 231 -7.03 2.06 -4.11
N ASP A 232 -8.27 1.99 -4.61
CA ASP A 232 -9.23 3.10 -4.48
C ASP A 232 -9.50 3.52 -3.04
N HIS A 233 -9.56 2.56 -2.12
CA HIS A 233 -9.78 2.87 -0.70
C HIS A 233 -8.63 3.63 -0.04
N ASN A 234 -7.45 3.70 -0.66
CA ASN A 234 -6.28 4.47 -0.23
C ASN A 234 -6.19 5.85 -0.92
N LEU A 235 -7.25 6.25 -1.63
CA LEU A 235 -7.37 7.54 -2.31
C LEU A 235 -8.51 8.34 -1.70
N ARG A 236 -8.38 9.67 -1.75
CA ARG A 236 -9.52 10.58 -1.57
C ARG A 236 -9.63 11.54 -2.73
N TYR A 237 -10.85 11.78 -3.16
CA TYR A 237 -11.13 12.69 -4.27
C TYR A 237 -12.13 13.77 -3.88
N ASN A 238 -12.07 14.89 -4.58
CA ASN A 238 -13.02 15.99 -4.44
C ASN A 238 -14.31 15.67 -5.24
N PRO A 239 -15.50 15.58 -4.62
CA PRO A 239 -16.72 15.20 -5.33
C PRO A 239 -17.24 16.24 -6.32
N VAL A 240 -16.74 17.48 -6.27
CA VAL A 240 -17.14 18.56 -7.18
C VAL A 240 -16.20 18.64 -8.38
N THR A 241 -14.89 18.53 -8.15
CA THR A 241 -13.89 18.72 -9.22
C THR A 241 -13.34 17.41 -9.76
N PHE A 242 -13.51 16.29 -9.05
CA PHE A 242 -12.85 15.01 -9.32
C PHE A 242 -11.32 15.10 -9.34
N ASP A 243 -10.77 16.05 -8.59
CA ASP A 243 -9.34 16.12 -8.32
C ASP A 243 -8.96 15.12 -7.23
N LEU A 244 -7.82 14.48 -7.40
CA LEU A 244 -7.22 13.62 -6.37
C LEU A 244 -6.71 14.52 -5.24
N GLU A 245 -7.27 14.35 -4.05
CA GLU A 245 -6.96 15.18 -2.88
C GLU A 245 -5.85 14.58 -2.03
N VAL A 246 -5.87 13.27 -1.78
CA VAL A 246 -4.89 12.61 -0.91
C VAL A 246 -4.61 11.18 -1.39
N ILE A 247 -3.34 10.79 -1.31
CA ILE A 247 -2.89 9.39 -1.29
C ILE A 247 -2.38 9.09 0.12
N PHE A 248 -2.85 7.99 0.72
CA PHE A 248 -2.50 7.62 2.10
C PHE A 248 -2.29 6.12 2.26
N ASP A 249 -1.89 5.72 3.47
CA ASP A 249 -1.53 4.34 3.83
C ASP A 249 -0.24 3.85 3.16
N TRP A 250 0.85 4.53 3.48
CA TRP A 250 2.18 4.29 2.89
C TRP A 250 2.92 3.09 3.52
N GLU A 251 2.24 2.23 4.28
CA GLU A 251 2.86 1.10 4.97
C GLU A 251 3.50 0.09 4.01
N SER A 252 2.95 -0.02 2.80
CA SER A 252 3.46 -0.90 1.72
C SER A 252 4.55 -0.26 0.86
N ALA A 253 4.86 1.02 1.07
CA ALA A 253 5.78 1.75 0.21
C ALA A 253 7.21 1.17 0.23
N VAL A 254 7.86 1.23 -0.93
CA VAL A 254 9.19 0.67 -1.17
C VAL A 254 10.03 1.56 -2.08
N SER A 255 11.34 1.31 -2.10
CA SER A 255 12.25 1.83 -3.11
C SER A 255 12.36 0.85 -4.28
N SER A 256 11.80 1.16 -5.43
CA SER A 256 11.73 0.24 -6.58
C SER A 256 11.60 0.98 -7.92
N ASP A 257 11.40 0.23 -8.99
CA ASP A 257 11.01 0.72 -10.31
C ASP A 257 9.57 1.29 -10.25
N PRO A 258 9.31 2.53 -10.71
CA PRO A 258 7.96 3.12 -10.67
C PRO A 258 6.92 2.32 -11.47
N PHE A 259 7.35 1.49 -12.41
CA PHE A 259 6.44 0.58 -13.13
C PHE A 259 5.83 -0.50 -12.24
N LEU A 260 6.34 -0.68 -11.01
CA LEU A 260 5.70 -1.53 -10.00
C LEU A 260 4.33 -0.99 -9.58
N ASP A 261 4.18 0.33 -9.42
CA ASP A 261 2.85 0.94 -9.16
C ASP A 261 1.94 0.85 -10.39
N ILE A 262 2.48 1.08 -11.59
CA ILE A 262 1.72 0.98 -12.84
C ILE A 262 1.21 -0.45 -13.07
N GLY A 263 2.03 -1.47 -12.79
CA GLY A 263 1.63 -2.87 -12.92
C GLY A 263 0.75 -3.39 -11.78
N SER A 264 0.90 -2.85 -10.57
CA SER A 264 0.12 -3.31 -9.41
C SER A 264 -1.25 -2.63 -9.29
N CYS A 265 -1.36 -1.34 -9.65
CA CYS A 265 -2.58 -0.55 -9.45
C CYS A 265 -3.83 -1.14 -10.15
N PRO A 266 -3.78 -1.61 -11.41
CA PRO A 266 -4.92 -2.24 -12.08
C PRO A 266 -5.37 -3.58 -11.44
N THR A 267 -4.54 -4.20 -10.60
CA THR A 267 -4.89 -5.47 -9.95
C THR A 267 -5.88 -5.31 -8.80
N TRP A 268 -6.07 -4.08 -8.28
CA TRP A 268 -7.00 -3.79 -7.21
C TRP A 268 -8.46 -3.87 -7.67
N LYS A 269 -9.39 -3.70 -6.74
CA LYS A 269 -10.78 -3.45 -7.13
C LYS A 269 -10.84 -2.03 -7.68
N THR A 270 -11.44 -1.90 -8.84
CA THR A 270 -11.56 -0.65 -9.58
C THR A 270 -13.01 -0.52 -10.05
N LEU A 271 -13.55 0.70 -10.06
CA LEU A 271 -14.89 0.94 -10.62
C LEU A 271 -14.89 0.83 -12.14
N HIS A 272 -13.82 1.35 -12.77
CA HIS A 272 -13.54 1.24 -14.19
C HIS A 272 -12.08 0.84 -14.42
N GLU A 273 -11.80 0.28 -15.60
CA GLU A 273 -10.44 0.03 -16.07
C GLU A 273 -9.62 1.33 -16.06
N ARG A 274 -8.40 1.30 -15.52
CA ARG A 274 -7.60 2.50 -15.27
C ARG A 274 -6.23 2.50 -15.94
N GLU A 275 -5.76 1.37 -16.46
CA GLU A 275 -4.37 1.22 -16.89
C GLU A 275 -3.97 2.21 -17.98
N GLU A 276 -4.78 2.34 -19.03
CA GLU A 276 -4.46 3.26 -20.13
C GLU A 276 -4.45 4.72 -19.65
N LYS A 277 -5.37 5.11 -18.77
CA LYS A 277 -5.38 6.46 -18.18
C LYS A 277 -4.23 6.70 -17.21
N LEU A 278 -3.84 5.70 -16.43
CA LEU A 278 -2.62 5.75 -15.61
C LEU A 278 -1.38 5.98 -16.49
N LEU A 279 -1.27 5.26 -17.62
CA LEU A 279 -0.16 5.41 -18.56
C LEU A 279 -0.16 6.75 -19.27
N GLU A 280 -1.31 7.24 -19.73
CA GLU A 280 -1.46 8.61 -20.26
C GLU A 280 -1.02 9.65 -19.22
N GLY A 281 -1.43 9.49 -17.96
CA GLY A 281 -1.04 10.37 -16.86
C GLY A 281 0.45 10.37 -16.60
N TYR A 282 1.05 9.18 -16.47
CA TYR A 282 2.48 9.03 -16.26
C TYR A 282 3.28 9.61 -17.43
N SER A 283 2.88 9.26 -18.65
CA SER A 283 3.56 9.69 -19.88
C SER A 283 3.45 11.19 -20.15
N SER A 284 2.46 11.87 -19.56
CA SER A 284 2.36 13.34 -19.63
C SER A 284 3.51 14.07 -18.92
N LEU A 285 4.24 13.39 -18.01
CA LEU A 285 5.35 13.97 -17.23
C LEU A 285 6.70 13.27 -17.45
N LYS A 286 6.71 12.01 -17.88
CA LYS A 286 7.92 11.19 -18.05
C LYS A 286 7.84 10.37 -19.33
N THR A 287 8.96 10.16 -20.00
CA THR A 287 9.01 9.26 -21.16
C THR A 287 8.85 7.80 -20.72
N LEU A 288 8.01 7.04 -21.44
CA LEU A 288 7.93 5.58 -21.27
C LEU A 288 9.17 4.93 -21.88
N PRO A 289 9.82 3.96 -21.20
CA PRO A 289 10.89 3.18 -21.82
C PRO A 289 10.32 2.27 -22.91
N ASP A 290 11.13 1.88 -23.89
CA ASP A 290 10.68 1.06 -25.03
C ASP A 290 10.02 -0.27 -24.60
N ASN A 291 10.51 -0.86 -23.51
CA ASN A 291 10.08 -2.14 -22.94
C ASN A 291 9.07 -1.99 -21.77
N TYR A 292 8.31 -0.90 -21.74
CA TYR A 292 7.43 -0.60 -20.63
C TYR A 292 6.31 -1.62 -20.43
N ARG A 293 5.78 -2.22 -21.51
CA ARG A 293 4.70 -3.21 -21.42
C ARG A 293 5.19 -4.52 -20.81
N GLU A 294 6.39 -4.95 -21.18
CA GLU A 294 7.05 -6.13 -20.61
C GLU A 294 7.28 -5.93 -19.11
N LYS A 295 7.76 -4.74 -18.70
CA LYS A 295 7.90 -4.39 -17.28
C LYS A 295 6.57 -4.49 -16.53
N ILE A 296 5.52 -3.89 -17.06
CA ILE A 296 4.18 -3.92 -16.47
C ILE A 296 3.71 -5.36 -16.29
N ASN A 297 3.89 -6.22 -17.30
CA ASN A 297 3.47 -7.62 -17.22
C ASN A 297 4.20 -8.37 -16.11
N ILE A 298 5.52 -8.17 -15.95
CA ILE A 298 6.30 -8.81 -14.87
C ILE A 298 5.87 -8.31 -13.49
N TYR A 299 5.70 -7.00 -13.30
CA TYR A 299 5.26 -6.45 -12.02
C TYR A 299 3.81 -6.83 -11.69
N ARG A 300 2.93 -6.92 -12.69
CA ARG A 300 1.56 -7.42 -12.53
C ARG A 300 1.57 -8.89 -12.10
N LEU A 301 2.34 -9.74 -12.76
CA LEU A 301 2.50 -11.15 -12.37
C LEU A 301 3.00 -11.26 -10.93
N ARG A 302 4.06 -10.51 -10.58
CA ARG A 302 4.60 -10.49 -9.22
C ARG A 302 3.54 -10.10 -8.20
N THR A 303 2.75 -9.07 -8.50
CA THR A 303 1.66 -8.59 -7.64
C THR A 303 0.60 -9.66 -7.45
N MET A 304 0.18 -10.30 -8.53
CA MET A 304 -0.88 -11.30 -8.49
C MET A 304 -0.47 -12.59 -7.75
N LEU A 305 0.81 -12.96 -7.76
CA LEU A 305 1.32 -14.10 -6.99
C LEU A 305 1.13 -13.91 -5.49
N TRP A 306 1.60 -12.79 -4.93
CA TRP A 306 1.44 -12.57 -3.49
C TRP A 306 -0.03 -12.34 -3.11
N LYS A 307 -0.83 -11.69 -3.98
CA LYS A 307 -2.28 -11.53 -3.76
C LYS A 307 -3.02 -12.85 -3.76
N LEU A 308 -2.63 -13.80 -4.62
CA LEU A 308 -3.23 -15.13 -4.62
C LEU A 308 -2.93 -15.86 -3.30
N VAL A 309 -1.67 -15.84 -2.84
CA VAL A 309 -1.30 -16.40 -1.53
C VAL A 309 -2.07 -15.73 -0.39
N HIS A 310 -2.21 -14.41 -0.40
CA HIS A 310 -3.05 -13.70 0.55
C HIS A 310 -4.50 -14.21 0.50
N ASN A 311 -5.10 -14.29 -0.69
CA ASN A 311 -6.48 -14.76 -0.84
C ASN A 311 -6.69 -16.19 -0.35
N ILE A 312 -5.71 -17.09 -0.57
CA ILE A 312 -5.71 -18.46 -0.06
C ILE A 312 -5.63 -18.45 1.47
N LYS A 313 -4.63 -17.77 2.04
CA LYS A 313 -4.41 -17.71 3.51
C LYS A 313 -5.62 -17.17 4.27
N PHE A 314 -6.30 -16.17 3.71
CA PHE A 314 -7.46 -15.54 4.34
C PHE A 314 -8.80 -16.22 3.98
N ASN A 315 -8.79 -17.26 3.14
CA ASN A 315 -9.98 -17.94 2.64
C ASN A 315 -10.99 -16.99 2.00
N ILE A 316 -10.48 -16.09 1.16
CA ILE A 316 -11.25 -15.06 0.44
C ILE A 316 -11.03 -15.14 -1.08
N LEU A 317 -10.47 -16.24 -1.58
CA LEU A 317 -10.31 -16.48 -3.00
C LEU A 317 -11.67 -16.74 -3.65
N THR A 318 -12.07 -15.88 -4.56
CA THR A 318 -13.29 -16.04 -5.37
C THR A 318 -12.92 -16.37 -6.83
N PRO A 319 -13.85 -16.92 -7.63
CA PRO A 319 -13.60 -17.15 -9.05
C PRO A 319 -13.12 -15.90 -9.79
N ALA A 320 -13.72 -14.74 -9.51
CA ALA A 320 -13.32 -13.47 -10.11
C ALA A 320 -11.89 -13.03 -9.70
N ARG A 321 -11.48 -13.27 -8.45
CA ARG A 321 -10.11 -12.99 -8.00
C ARG A 321 -9.10 -13.94 -8.62
N PHE A 322 -9.48 -15.20 -8.82
CA PHE A 322 -8.63 -16.18 -9.50
C PHE A 322 -8.53 -15.91 -11.01
N GLU A 323 -9.57 -15.38 -11.64
CA GLU A 323 -9.52 -14.96 -13.05
C GLU A 323 -8.48 -13.87 -13.29
N LYS A 324 -8.45 -12.83 -12.43
CA LYS A 324 -7.39 -11.81 -12.49
C LYS A 324 -5.97 -12.39 -12.41
N PHE A 325 -5.79 -13.48 -11.67
CA PHE A 325 -4.50 -14.15 -11.60
C PHE A 325 -4.16 -14.85 -12.92
N LYS A 326 -5.14 -15.55 -13.51
CA LYS A 326 -5.00 -16.17 -14.83
C LYS A 326 -4.71 -15.15 -15.94
N GLU A 327 -5.37 -14.00 -15.92
CA GLU A 327 -5.11 -12.89 -16.85
C GLU A 327 -3.66 -12.41 -16.77
N ALA A 328 -3.05 -12.38 -15.58
CA ALA A 328 -1.65 -12.02 -15.41
C ALA A 328 -0.65 -13.06 -15.95
N LEU A 329 -1.09 -14.31 -16.19
CA LEU A 329 -0.28 -15.37 -16.81
C LEU A 329 -0.32 -15.32 -18.34
N VAL A 330 -1.36 -14.73 -18.94
CA VAL A 330 -1.59 -14.71 -20.40
C VAL A 330 -0.38 -14.19 -21.19
N PRO A 331 0.30 -13.08 -20.81
CA PRO A 331 1.45 -12.59 -21.55
C PRO A 331 2.63 -13.56 -21.65
N PHE A 332 2.64 -14.59 -20.80
CA PHE A 332 3.74 -15.55 -20.66
C PHE A 332 3.39 -16.96 -21.15
N HIS A 333 2.16 -17.16 -21.62
CA HIS A 333 1.64 -18.45 -22.07
C HIS A 333 1.82 -19.58 -21.05
N VAL A 334 1.68 -19.28 -19.76
CA VAL A 334 1.80 -20.24 -18.63
C VAL A 334 0.52 -21.03 -18.43
#